data_AF-R9BSV2-F1
#
_entry.id   AF-R9BSV2-F1
#
_cell.length_a   1.000
_cell.length_b   1.000
_cell.length_c   1.000
_cell.angle_alpha   90.00
_cell.angle_beta   90.00
_cell.angle_gamma   90.00
#
_symmetry.space_group_name_H-M   'P 1'
#
loop_
_entity.id
_entity.type
_entity.pdbx_description
1 polymer ?
#
loop_
_entity_poly.entity_id
_entity_poly.type
_entity_poly.pdbx_seq_one_letter_code
_entity_poly.pdbx_strand_id
1 'polypeptide(L)' 'MEDKKEVRVGIADAAVVSTPDRLITLGLGSCVGIALYDKEKK' A
#
# COMPACT_ATOMS: atom_id res chain seq x y z
N MET A 1 -16.67 -13.75 -5.80
CA MET A 1 -16.06 -12.50 -6.26
C MET A 1 -15.10 -12.12 -5.16
N GLU A 2 -13.81 -12.05 -5.45
CA GLU A 2 -12.79 -11.85 -4.40
C GLU A 2 -12.69 -10.34 -4.12
N ASP A 3 -13.10 -9.96 -2.92
CA ASP A 3 -13.16 -8.56 -2.50
C ASP A 3 -11.74 -8.01 -2.36
N LYS A 4 -11.29 -7.22 -3.35
CA LYS A 4 -10.02 -6.48 -3.28
C LYS A 4 -10.01 -5.61 -2.03
N LYS A 5 -9.04 -5.85 -1.14
CA LYS A 5 -8.91 -5.06 0.08
C LYS A 5 -7.99 -3.86 -0.14
N GLU A 6 -8.51 -2.68 0.17
CA GLU A 6 -7.69 -1.47 0.28
C GLU A 6 -7.17 -1.34 1.71
N VAL A 7 -5.85 -1.41 1.87
CA VAL A 7 -5.15 -1.24 3.14
C VAL A 7 -4.64 0.19 3.24
N ARG A 8 -5.16 0.94 4.21
CA ARG A 8 -4.75 2.32 4.47
C ARG A 8 -3.41 2.35 5.22
N VAL A 9 -2.47 3.14 4.70
CA VAL A 9 -1.17 3.43 5.32
C VAL A 9 -1.15 4.87 5.79
N GLY A 10 -0.94 5.07 7.10
CA GLY A 10 -0.86 6.39 7.72
C GLY A 10 0.49 7.09 7.51
N ILE A 11 0.63 8.28 8.08
CA ILE A 11 1.92 8.99 8.12
C ILE A 11 2.83 8.32 9.16
N ALA A 12 4.10 8.12 8.80
CA ALA A 12 5.08 7.36 9.60
C ALA A 12 4.66 5.88 9.85
N ASP A 13 3.86 5.32 8.95
CA ASP A 13 3.39 3.94 8.98
C ASP A 13 3.83 3.18 7.70
N ALA A 14 3.82 1.85 7.76
CA ALA A 14 4.13 0.99 6.64
C ALA A 14 3.30 -0.31 6.67
N ALA A 15 2.88 -0.77 5.50
CA ALA A 15 2.20 -2.05 5.33
C ALA A 15 2.71 -2.80 4.10
N VAL A 16 2.58 -4.12 4.12
CA VAL A 16 2.90 -5.01 3.01
C VAL A 16 1.64 -5.78 2.65
N VAL A 17 1.35 -5.86 1.35
CA VAL A 17 0.22 -6.62 0.82
C VAL A 17 0.68 -7.49 -0.34
N SER A 18 -0.06 -8.56 -0.59
CA SER A 18 0.10 -9.42 -1.77
C SER A 18 -1.08 -9.21 -2.71
N THR A 19 -0.91 -9.58 -3.98
CA THR A 19 -2.00 -9.57 -4.95
C THR A 19 -3.19 -10.38 -4.40
N PRO A 20 -4.45 -9.88 -4.46
CA PRO A 20 -4.93 -8.72 -5.22
C PRO A 20 -5.09 -7.40 -4.42
N ASP A 21 -4.66 -7.37 -3.17
CA ASP A 21 -4.84 -6.23 -2.26
C ASP A 21 -4.02 -5.00 -2.67
N ARG A 22 -4.44 -3.82 -2.20
CA ARG A 22 -3.86 -2.53 -2.57
C ARG A 22 -3.52 -1.70 -1.34
N LEU A 23 -2.37 -1.03 -1.39
CA LEU A 23 -2.02 0.02 -0.43
C LEU A 23 -2.62 1.36 -0.88
N ILE A 24 -3.21 2.10 0.06
CA ILE A 24 -3.71 3.46 -0.16
C ILE A 24 -3.23 4.38 0.97
N THR A 25 -2.86 5.61 0.65
CA THR A 25 -2.60 6.66 1.65
C THR A 25 -3.36 7.92 1.25
N LEU A 26 -3.70 8.77 2.23
CA LEU A 26 -4.50 9.97 2.02
C LEU A 26 -3.79 11.18 2.59
N GLY A 27 -3.83 12.30 1.86
CA GLY A 27 -3.42 13.60 2.39
C GLY A 27 -1.91 13.78 2.58
N LEU A 28 -1.07 13.26 1.67
CA LEU A 28 0.39 13.38 1.80
C LEU A 28 0.90 14.82 1.87
N GLY A 29 0.30 15.80 1.18
CA GLY A 29 0.74 17.19 1.26
C GLY A 29 2.24 17.36 0.94
N SER A 30 3.03 17.80 1.92
CA SER A 30 4.50 17.90 1.83
C SER A 30 5.25 16.61 2.18
N CYS A 31 4.56 15.58 2.71
CA CYS A 31 5.15 14.29 3.04
C CYS A 31 5.42 13.46 1.78
N VAL A 32 6.27 12.43 1.93
CA VAL A 32 6.65 11.51 0.85
C VAL A 32 6.15 10.12 1.18
N GLY A 33 5.42 9.49 0.25
CA GLY A 33 5.10 8.07 0.29
C GLY A 33 6.10 7.29 -0.55
N ILE A 34 6.61 6.17 -0.03
CA ILE A 34 7.55 5.28 -0.73
C ILE A 34 6.86 3.92 -0.93
N ALA A 35 6.88 3.42 -2.16
CA ALA A 35 6.36 2.09 -2.50
C ALA A 35 7.50 1.19 -3.00
N LEU A 36 7.55 -0.03 -2.48
CA LEU A 36 8.47 -1.07 -2.93
C LEU A 36 7.67 -2.22 -3.52
N TYR A 37 8.13 -2.73 -4.67
CA TYR A 37 7.52 -3.86 -5.36
C TYR A 37 8.56 -4.95 -5.56
N ASP A 38 8.28 -6.14 -5.02
CA ASP A 38 9.06 -7.34 -5.25
C ASP A 38 8.56 -8.01 -6.54
N LYS A 39 9.46 -8.21 -7.50
CA LYS A 39 9.15 -8.86 -8.79
C LYS A 39 9.30 -10.38 -8.74
N GLU A 40 10.02 -10.92 -7.76
CA GLU A 40 10.34 -12.34 -7.66
C GLU A 40 9.29 -13.12 -6.86
N LYS A 41 8.69 -12.48 -5.85
CA LYS A 41 7.55 -13.05 -5.10
C LYS A 41 6.23 -12.46 -5.62
N LYS A 42 5.37 -13.33 -6.17
CA LYS A 42 3.98 -13.01 -6.53
C LYS A 42 3.04 -13.18 -5.35
#